data_AF-A0A1M3PNP4-F1
#
_entry.id   AF-A0A1M3PNP4-F1
#
_cell.length_a   1.000
_cell.length_b   1.000
_cell.length_c   1.000
_cell.angle_alpha   90.00
_cell.angle_beta   90.00
_cell.angle_gamma   90.00
#
_symmetry.space_group_name_H-M   'P 1'
#
loop_
_entity.id
_entity.type
_entity.pdbx_description
1 polymer ?
#
loop_
_entity_poly.entity_id
_entity_poly.type
_entity_poly.pdbx_seq_one_letter_code
_entity_poly.pdbx_strand_id
1 'polypeptide(L)' 'MRLPRSRAFFLTLAGIALAVVLLANAHLVYVATSSQPTCVPHVKAGDAASSTTPFSAAKPSC' A
#
# COMPACT_ATOMS: atom_id res chain seq x y z
N MET A 1 13.03 8.44 36.29
CA MET A 1 13.42 7.24 35.51
C MET A 1 14.93 7.23 35.34
N ARG A 2 15.66 6.24 35.89
CA ARG A 2 17.10 6.10 35.61
C ARG A 2 17.25 5.24 34.36
N LEU A 3 17.60 5.86 33.23
CA LEU A 3 17.90 5.07 32.03
C LEU A 3 19.19 4.27 32.26
N PRO A 4 19.21 2.98 31.90
CA PRO A 4 20.41 2.17 32.00
C PRO A 4 21.48 2.75 31.06
N ARG A 5 22.65 3.07 31.60
CA ARG A 5 23.85 3.48 30.84
C ARG A 5 24.53 2.30 30.12
N SER A 6 23.78 1.23 29.82
CA SER A 6 24.35 0.05 29.17
C SER A 6 24.32 0.25 27.66
N ARG A 7 25.47 0.06 26.99
CA ARG A 7 25.55 0.11 25.52
C ARG A 7 24.62 -0.92 24.87
N ALA A 8 24.51 -2.09 25.49
CA ALA A 8 23.62 -3.16 25.04
C ALA A 8 22.16 -2.69 24.95
N PHE A 9 21.66 -1.93 25.93
CA PHE A 9 20.29 -1.41 25.92
C PHE A 9 20.03 -0.48 24.73
N PHE A 10 20.97 0.41 24.39
CA PHE A 10 20.80 1.29 23.24
C PHE A 10 20.91 0.56 21.92
N LEU A 11 21.78 -0.46 21.83
CA LEU A 11 21.90 -1.29 20.62
C LEU A 11 20.63 -2.13 20.39
N THR A 12 20.05 -2.71 21.43
CA THR A 12 18.80 -3.46 21.29
C THR A 12 17.64 -2.54 20.90
N LEU A 13 17.54 -1.36 21.53
CA LEU A 13 16.52 -0.38 21.20
C LEU A 13 16.64 0.11 19.75
N ALA A 14 17.86 0.42 19.30
CA ALA A 14 18.12 0.81 17.91
C ALA A 14 17.80 -0.32 16.93
N GLY A 15 18.14 -1.57 17.28
CA GLY A 15 17.81 -2.75 16.47
C GLY A 15 16.30 -2.95 16.33
N ILE A 16 15.54 -2.80 17.41
CA ILE A 16 14.07 -2.88 17.38
C ILE A 16 13.51 -1.76 16.51
N ALA A 17 13.96 -0.51 16.70
CA ALA A 17 13.48 0.62 15.92
C ALA A 17 13.74 0.41 14.41
N LEU A 18 14.94 -0.06 14.05
CA LEU A 18 15.28 -0.38 12.67
C LEU A 18 14.40 -1.49 12.09
N ALA A 19 14.19 -2.57 12.85
CA ALA A 19 13.34 -3.68 12.43
C ALA A 19 11.89 -3.24 12.16
N VAL A 20 11.33 -2.37 13.02
CA VAL A 20 9.99 -1.80 12.84
C VAL A 20 9.90 -0.99 11.54
N VAL A 21 10.86 -0.12 11.28
CA VAL A 21 10.89 0.69 10.05
C VAL A 21 11.00 -0.20 8.81
N LEU A 22 11.86 -1.20 8.83
CA LEU A 22 12.00 -2.14 7.71
C LEU A 22 10.71 -2.92 7.46
N LEU A 23 10.07 -3.43 8.52
CA LEU A 23 8.81 -4.17 8.41
C LEU A 23 7.68 -3.29 7.84
N ALA A 24 7.58 -2.04 8.30
CA ALA A 24 6.57 -1.10 7.81
C ALA A 24 6.75 -0.83 6.30
N ASN A 25 7.98 -0.59 5.85
CA ASN A 25 8.27 -0.37 4.43
C ASN A 25 8.03 -1.63 3.59
N ALA A 26 8.42 -2.81 4.09
CA ALA A 26 8.13 -4.09 3.42
C ALA A 26 6.62 -4.33 3.27
N HIS A 27 5.83 -3.97 4.29
CA HIS A 27 4.37 -4.03 4.23
C HIS A 27 3.80 -3.10 3.16
N LEU A 28 4.33 -1.88 3.01
CA LEU A 28 3.89 -0.96 1.96
C LEU A 28 4.16 -1.53 0.56
N VAL A 29 5.33 -2.12 0.33
CA VAL A 29 5.67 -2.79 -0.93
C VAL A 29 4.74 -3.98 -1.19
N TYR A 30 4.46 -4.78 -0.16
CA TYR A 30 3.51 -5.89 -0.25
C TYR A 30 2.13 -5.40 -0.68
N VAL A 31 1.58 -4.40 0.02
CA VAL A 31 0.26 -3.84 -0.32
C VAL A 31 0.23 -3.28 -1.74
N ALA A 32 1.27 -2.56 -2.17
CA ALA A 32 1.33 -1.99 -3.51
C ALA A 32 1.29 -3.07 -4.61
N THR A 33 1.84 -4.25 -4.35
CA THR A 33 1.92 -5.35 -5.33
C THR A 33 0.75 -6.34 -5.21
N SER A 34 0.22 -6.55 -4.02
CA SER A 34 -0.90 -7.47 -3.76
C SER A 34 -2.24 -6.85 -4.10
N SER A 35 -2.34 -5.52 -4.12
CA SER A 35 -3.55 -4.80 -4.49
C SER A 35 -3.73 -4.84 -6.01
N GLN A 36 -4.00 -6.03 -6.55
CA GLN A 36 -4.64 -6.14 -7.86
C GLN A 36 -6.14 -5.95 -7.62
N PRO A 37 -6.71 -4.73 -7.78
CA PRO A 37 -8.16 -4.63 -7.86
C PRO A 37 -8.55 -5.50 -9.05
N THR A 38 -9.47 -6.44 -8.84
CA THR A 38 -10.03 -7.21 -9.96
C THR A 38 -10.47 -6.20 -11.01
N CYS A 39 -9.86 -6.24 -12.19
CA CYS A 39 -10.24 -5.39 -13.31
C CYS A 39 -11.67 -5.78 -13.69
N VAL A 40 -12.65 -5.08 -13.14
CA VAL A 40 -14.03 -5.14 -13.59
C VAL A 40 -14.04 -4.78 -15.07
N PRO A 41 -14.87 -5.42 -15.90
CA PRO A 41 -14.97 -5.09 -17.32
C PRO A 41 -15.44 -3.63 -17.45
N HIS A 42 -14.50 -2.71 -17.58
CA HIS A 42 -14.77 -1.31 -17.84
C HIS A 42 -15.26 -1.18 -19.27
N VAL A 43 -16.52 -0.79 -19.46
CA VAL A 43 -17.04 -0.41 -20.78
C VAL A 43 -16.27 0.80 -21.27
N LYS A 44 -15.64 0.66 -22.45
CA LYS A 44 -14.87 1.73 -23.07
C LYS A 44 -15.81 2.88 -23.44
N ALA A 45 -15.32 4.11 -23.36
CA ALA A 45 -16.09 5.27 -23.82
C ALA A 45 -16.40 5.10 -25.32
N GLY A 46 -17.66 4.76 -25.63
CA GLY A 46 -18.12 4.38 -26.97
C GLY A 46 -18.93 3.08 -27.01
N ASP A 47 -18.65 2.11 -26.14
CA ASP A 47 -19.33 0.80 -26.10
C ASP A 47 -20.62 0.82 -25.26
N ALA A 48 -20.80 1.86 -24.42
CA ALA A 48 -21.96 2.02 -23.53
C ALA A 48 -23.29 2.25 -24.26
N ALA A 49 -23.28 2.52 -25.58
CA ALA A 49 -24.50 2.66 -26.36
C ALA A 49 -25.27 1.33 -26.53
N SER A 50 -24.62 0.17 -26.28
CA SER A 50 -25.20 -1.14 -26.56
C SER A 50 -25.36 -2.05 -25.32
N SER A 51 -25.01 -1.59 -24.12
CA SER A 51 -25.09 -2.38 -22.88
C SER A 51 -25.95 -1.70 -21.81
N THR A 52 -26.85 -2.45 -21.18
CA THR A 52 -27.79 -2.04 -20.11
C THR A 52 -27.12 -1.59 -18.79
N THR A 53 -25.79 -1.42 -18.75
CA THR A 53 -25.03 -1.11 -17.52
C THR A 53 -24.67 0.39 -17.47
N PRO A 54 -25.09 1.13 -16.44
CA PRO A 54 -24.95 2.59 -16.38
C PRO A 54 -23.55 3.07 -15.94
N PHE A 55 -22.60 2.16 -15.74
CA PHE A 55 -21.30 2.48 -15.16
C PHE A 55 -20.20 2.40 -16.22
N SER A 56 -19.68 3.55 -16.64
CA SER A 56 -18.46 3.66 -17.45
C SER A 56 -17.31 4.21 -16.60
N ALA A 57 -16.07 3.88 -16.97
CA ALA A 57 -14.91 4.37 -16.25
C ALA A 57 -14.85 5.92 -16.30
N ALA A 58 -14.55 6.54 -15.16
CA ALA A 58 -14.28 7.98 -15.13
C ALA A 58 -13.08 8.29 -16.04
N LYS A 59 -13.15 9.42 -16.76
CA LYS A 59 -12.07 9.86 -17.64
C LYS A 59 -10.81 10.13 -16.79
N PRO A 60 -9.63 9.60 -17.14
CA PRO A 60 -8.41 9.95 -16.44
C PRO A 60 -8.15 11.46 -16.60
N SER A 61 -7.63 12.08 -15.54
CA SER A 61 -7.36 13.52 -15.47
C SER A 61 -6.05 13.94 -16.15
N CYS A 62 -5.44 13.05 -16.95
CA CYS A 62 -4.19 13.25 -17.67
C CYS A 62 -4.35 12.98 -19.17
#